data_AF-A0A4Q5LXC4-F1
#
_entry.id   AF-A0A4Q5LXC4-F1
#
_cell.length_a   1.000
_cell.length_b   1.000
_cell.length_c   1.000
_cell.angle_alpha   90.00
_cell.angle_beta   90.00
_cell.angle_gamma   90.00
#
_symmetry.space_group_name_H-M   'P 1'
#
loop_
_entity.id
_entity.type
_entity.pdbx_description
1 polymer ?
#
loop_
_entity_poly.entity_id
_entity_poly.type
_entity_poly.pdbx_seq_one_letter_code
_entity_poly.pdbx_strand_id
1 'polypeptide(L)'
;MKNKTFITEFSSANIDSWIEKLENDTNYWLVLVFQESSKHDVFDCKPKALRKLFYVSGCGRFYVVDKKYNWLVCFDIEGKEQKCTLYKSGNALTDFETNQRVLVG
;
A
#
# COMPACT_ATOMS: atom_id res chain seq x y z
N MET A 1 5.34 -1.60 -12.92
CA MET A 1 6.49 -2.08 -12.11
C MET A 1 7.11 -3.28 -12.82
N LYS A 2 8.38 -3.22 -13.27
CA LYS A 2 8.98 -4.27 -14.12
C LYS A 2 9.47 -5.50 -13.32
N ASN A 3 9.96 -5.28 -12.11
CA ASN A 3 10.40 -6.36 -11.19
C ASN A 3 9.60 -6.24 -9.90
N LYS A 4 8.54 -7.04 -9.81
CA LYS A 4 7.62 -7.06 -8.66
C LYS A 4 7.70 -8.39 -7.93
N THR A 5 7.80 -8.34 -6.62
CA THR A 5 7.76 -9.51 -5.73
C THR A 5 6.40 -9.54 -5.05
N PHE A 6 5.69 -10.66 -5.17
CA PHE A 6 4.44 -10.88 -4.46
C PHE A 6 4.69 -10.91 -2.95
N ILE A 7 3.88 -10.17 -2.19
CA ILE A 7 3.88 -10.22 -0.73
C ILE A 7 2.73 -11.11 -0.27
N THR A 8 1.50 -10.76 -0.65
CA THR A 8 0.29 -11.44 -0.17
C THR A 8 -0.94 -11.08 -1.01
N GLU A 9 -2.05 -11.74 -0.73
CA GLU A 9 -3.38 -11.42 -1.23
C GLU A 9 -4.37 -11.46 -0.05
N PHE A 10 -5.32 -10.52 -0.03
CA PHE A 10 -6.36 -10.44 0.98
C PHE A 10 -7.64 -9.80 0.44
N SER A 11 -8.74 -9.94 1.17
CA SER A 11 -9.99 -9.24 0.83
C SER A 11 -9.81 -7.74 0.97
N SER A 12 -10.17 -6.97 -0.05
CA SER A 12 -10.18 -5.49 -0.03
C SER A 12 -10.94 -4.89 1.16
N ALA A 13 -11.89 -5.62 1.76
CA ALA A 13 -12.55 -5.24 3.02
C ALA A 13 -11.58 -5.11 4.22
N ASN A 14 -10.43 -5.76 4.16
CA ASN A 14 -9.41 -5.76 5.22
C ASN A 14 -8.31 -4.72 4.99
N ILE A 15 -8.45 -3.83 4.01
CA ILE A 15 -7.39 -2.89 3.65
C ILE A 15 -6.95 -1.99 4.80
N ASP A 16 -7.89 -1.64 5.70
CA ASP A 16 -7.59 -0.85 6.88
C ASP A 16 -6.59 -1.54 7.81
N SER A 17 -6.77 -2.84 8.07
CA SER A 17 -5.83 -3.63 8.88
C SER A 17 -4.45 -3.76 8.24
N TRP A 18 -4.36 -3.63 6.91
CA TRP A 18 -3.07 -3.61 6.22
C TRP A 18 -2.41 -2.24 6.32
N ILE A 19 -3.16 -1.15 6.15
CA ILE A 19 -2.65 0.21 6.33
C ILE A 19 -2.18 0.43 7.78
N GLU A 20 -2.82 -0.19 8.77
CA GLU A 20 -2.43 -0.14 10.18
C GLU A 20 -1.07 -0.77 10.51
N LYS A 21 -0.48 -1.52 9.57
CA LYS A 21 0.90 -2.02 9.72
C LYS A 21 1.94 -0.92 9.58
N LEU A 22 1.59 0.20 8.94
CA LEU A 22 2.47 1.37 8.79
C LEU A 22 2.67 2.08 10.13
N GLU A 23 3.83 2.70 10.30
CA GLU A 23 4.12 3.53 11.46
C GLU A 23 3.23 4.79 11.47
N ASN A 24 2.40 4.94 12.50
CA ASN A 24 1.34 5.95 12.57
C ASN A 24 1.83 7.40 12.44
N ASP A 25 3.03 7.70 12.92
CA ASP A 25 3.60 9.05 12.93
C ASP A 25 4.57 9.34 11.78
N THR A 26 4.81 8.34 10.93
CA THR A 26 5.62 8.49 9.72
C THR A 26 4.75 8.92 8.55
N ASN A 27 5.27 9.87 7.78
CA ASN A 27 4.66 10.22 6.50
C ASN A 27 5.11 9.25 5.43
N TYR A 28 4.19 8.90 4.53
CA TYR A 28 4.43 8.08 3.36
C TYR A 28 3.99 8.84 2.11
N TRP A 29 4.52 8.44 0.97
CA TRP A 29 3.99 8.84 -0.31
C TRP A 29 2.90 7.88 -0.76
N LEU A 30 1.70 8.41 -0.93
CA LEU A 30 0.60 7.73 -1.58
C LEU A 30 0.57 8.16 -3.04
N VAL A 31 0.70 7.20 -3.95
CA VAL A 31 0.54 7.44 -5.39
C VAL A 31 -0.75 6.78 -5.85
N LEU A 32 -1.74 7.58 -6.21
CA LEU A 32 -3.01 7.10 -6.76
C LEU A 32 -2.89 6.99 -8.28
N VAL A 33 -3.28 5.84 -8.83
CA VAL A 33 -3.25 5.60 -10.28
C VAL A 33 -4.66 5.31 -10.79
N PHE A 34 -5.14 6.18 -11.68
CA PHE A 34 -6.47 6.08 -12.25
C PHE A 34 -6.39 5.30 -13.57
N GLN A 35 -7.12 4.18 -13.68
CA GLN A 35 -7.02 3.26 -14.82
C GLN A 35 -7.32 3.92 -16.18
N GLU A 36 -8.17 4.94 -16.20
CA GLU A 36 -8.60 5.64 -17.43
C GLU A 36 -7.71 6.84 -17.80
N SER A 37 -6.67 7.15 -17.02
CA SER A 37 -5.81 8.29 -17.29
C SER A 37 -4.33 7.98 -17.07
N SER A 38 -3.45 8.63 -17.84
CA SER A 38 -2.01 8.65 -17.54
C SER A 38 -1.66 9.54 -16.34
N LYS A 39 -2.66 10.19 -15.72
CA LYS A 39 -2.46 11.03 -14.54
C LYS A 39 -2.35 10.17 -13.29
N HIS A 40 -1.47 10.62 -12.41
CA HIS A 40 -1.29 10.09 -11.07
C HIS A 40 -1.24 11.28 -10.12
N ASP A 41 -1.80 11.09 -8.94
CA ASP A 41 -1.71 12.08 -7.86
C ASP A 41 -0.80 11.53 -6.77
N VAL A 42 0.09 12.37 -6.27
CA VAL A 42 1.05 12.04 -5.22
C VAL A 42 0.74 12.85 -3.98
N PHE A 43 0.53 12.17 -2.85
CA PHE A 43 0.23 12.79 -1.56
C PHE A 43 1.30 12.42 -0.54
N ASP A 44 1.78 13.40 0.22
CA ASP A 44 2.62 13.20 1.39
C ASP A 44 1.73 13.18 2.63
N CYS A 45 1.53 12.01 3.24
CA CYS A 45 0.53 11.87 4.29
C CYS A 45 0.80 10.72 5.27
N LYS A 46 0.26 10.86 6.49
CA LYS A 46 0.24 9.80 7.52
C LYS A 46 -0.76 8.70 7.15
N PRO A 47 -0.63 7.46 7.70
CA PRO A 47 -1.51 6.33 7.40
C PRO A 47 -3.01 6.63 7.54
N LYS A 48 -3.40 7.42 8.55
CA LYS A 48 -4.80 7.83 8.75
C LYS A 48 -5.37 8.61 7.57
N ALA A 49 -4.57 9.48 6.94
CA ALA A 49 -4.98 10.26 5.79
C ALA A 49 -4.92 9.42 4.51
N LEU A 50 -3.92 8.56 4.38
CA LEU A 50 -3.79 7.58 3.29
C LEU A 50 -5.07 6.74 3.13
N ARG A 51 -5.56 6.18 4.24
CA ARG A 51 -6.82 5.43 4.30
C ARG A 51 -8.00 6.22 3.74
N LYS A 52 -8.14 7.49 4.14
CA LYS A 52 -9.24 8.35 3.67
C LYS A 52 -9.13 8.65 2.18
N LEU A 53 -7.92 8.99 1.72
CA LEU A 53 -7.65 9.29 0.31
C LEU A 53 -7.95 8.07 -0.57
N PHE A 54 -7.54 6.88 -0.13
CA PHE A 54 -7.87 5.63 -0.80
C PHE A 54 -9.40 5.48 -1.01
N TYR A 55 -10.19 5.55 0.06
CA TYR A 55 -11.66 5.39 -0.03
C TYR A 55 -12.33 6.43 -0.93
N VAL A 56 -11.87 7.68 -0.91
CA VAL A 56 -12.45 8.76 -1.72
C VAL A 56 -12.03 8.68 -3.19
N SER A 57 -10.84 8.16 -3.46
CA SER A 57 -10.30 8.12 -4.83
C SER A 57 -11.02 7.15 -5.75
N GLY A 58 -11.61 6.08 -5.21
CA GLY A 58 -12.15 4.97 -5.99
C GLY A 58 -11.10 4.30 -6.89
N CYS A 59 -9.80 4.48 -6.64
CA CYS A 59 -8.76 3.94 -7.51
C CYS A 59 -8.66 2.41 -7.34
N GLY A 60 -8.57 1.70 -8.46
CA GLY A 60 -8.31 0.26 -8.46
C GLY A 60 -6.85 -0.10 -8.17
N ARG A 61 -5.96 0.88 -8.12
CA ARG A 61 -4.54 0.67 -7.83
C ARG A 61 -3.92 1.89 -7.18
N PHE A 62 -3.14 1.67 -6.13
CA PHE A 62 -2.31 2.70 -5.54
C PHE A 62 -0.98 2.14 -5.06
N TYR A 63 -0.05 3.05 -4.77
CA TYR A 63 1.26 2.72 -4.23
C TYR A 63 1.48 3.44 -2.92
N VAL A 64 2.12 2.74 -1.99
CA VAL A 64 2.67 3.32 -0.76
C VAL A 64 4.18 3.25 -0.88
N VAL A 65 4.84 4.37 -0.66
CA VAL A 65 6.30 4.50 -0.75
C VAL A 65 6.81 5.11 0.54
N ASP A 66 7.85 4.48 1.10
CA ASP A 66 8.62 5.08 2.18
C ASP A 66 9.31 6.36 1.69
N LYS A 67 9.33 7.40 2.53
CA LYS A 67 9.93 8.71 2.20
C LYS A 67 11.43 8.65 1.95
N LYS A 68 12.12 7.64 2.47
CA LYS A 68 13.55 7.39 2.22
C LYS A 68 13.78 6.54 0.97
N TYR A 69 12.73 6.18 0.24
CA TYR A 69 12.77 5.35 -0.98
C TYR A 69 13.41 3.97 -0.81
N ASN A 70 13.45 3.44 0.41
CA ASN A 70 13.94 2.11 0.68
C ASN A 70 12.99 1.06 0.09
N TRP A 71 11.68 1.32 0.12
CA TRP A 71 10.68 0.41 -0.42
C TRP A 71 9.49 1.10 -1.05
N LEU A 72 8.84 0.36 -1.95
CA LEU A 72 7.59 0.72 -2.61
C LEU A 72 6.70 -0.52 -2.66
N VAL A 73 5.45 -0.38 -2.26
CA VAL A 73 4.43 -1.43 -2.32
C VAL A 73 3.23 -0.96 -3.12
N CYS A 74 2.84 -1.80 -4.08
CA CYS A 74 1.63 -1.66 -4.89
C CYS A 74 0.49 -2.42 -4.22
N PHE A 75 -0.64 -1.74 -4.05
CA PHE A 75 -1.92 -2.32 -3.71
C PHE A 75 -2.74 -2.38 -5.01
N ASP A 76 -2.90 -3.58 -5.56
CA ASP A 76 -3.67 -3.81 -6.79
C ASP A 76 -5.03 -4.39 -6.40
N ILE A 77 -6.11 -3.65 -6.64
CA ILE A 77 -7.47 -4.02 -6.26
C ILE A 77 -8.24 -4.41 -7.51
N GLU A 78 -8.54 -5.70 -7.61
CA GLU A 78 -9.29 -6.24 -8.72
C GLU A 78 -10.78 -5.99 -8.49
N GLY A 79 -11.33 -4.98 -9.19
CA GLY A 79 -12.66 -4.43 -8.95
C GLY A 79 -13.84 -5.42 -9.06
N LYS A 80 -13.64 -6.62 -9.64
CA LYS A 80 -14.68 -7.66 -9.70
C LYS A 80 -14.57 -8.70 -8.59
N GLU A 81 -13.39 -8.92 -8.02
CA GLU A 81 -13.15 -10.02 -7.08
C GLU A 81 -13.08 -9.57 -5.62
N GLN A 82 -13.19 -8.27 -5.34
CA GLN A 82 -12.97 -7.69 -4.00
C GLN A 82 -11.64 -8.13 -3.38
N LYS A 83 -10.65 -8.45 -4.20
CA LYS A 83 -9.32 -8.87 -3.75
C LYS A 83 -8.33 -7.72 -3.90
N CYS A 84 -7.42 -7.66 -2.94
CA CYS A 84 -6.25 -6.80 -3.00
C CYS A 84 -4.99 -7.67 -2.99
N THR A 85 -4.16 -7.50 -4.00
CA THR A 85 -2.88 -8.19 -4.12
C THR A 85 -1.75 -7.18 -3.88
N LEU A 86 -0.85 -7.52 -2.97
CA LEU A 86 0.30 -6.68 -2.64
C LEU A 86 1.54 -7.17 -3.36
N TYR A 87 2.22 -6.21 -3.99
CA TYR A 87 3.52 -6.43 -4.61
C TYR A 87 4.50 -5.37 -4.15
N LYS A 88 5.73 -5.77 -3.82
CA LYS A 88 6.83 -4.81 -3.62
C LYS A 88 7.75 -4.73 -4.81
N SER A 89 8.51 -3.62 -4.89
CA SER A 89 9.72 -3.55 -5.69
C SER A 89 10.96 -3.50 -4.81
N GLY A 90 12.05 -4.06 -5.31
CA GLY A 90 13.33 -4.11 -4.60
C GLY A 90 13.38 -5.20 -3.52
N ASN A 91 14.49 -5.20 -2.79
CA ASN A 91 14.83 -6.25 -1.83
C ASN A 91 14.64 -5.82 -0.37
N ALA A 92 14.37 -4.54 -0.11
CA ALA A 92 14.14 -4.05 1.24
C ALA A 92 12.91 -4.72 1.86
N LEU A 93 12.95 -4.90 3.18
CA LEU A 93 11.78 -5.32 3.95
C LEU A 93 10.80 -4.15 4.02
N THR A 94 9.52 -4.50 3.98
CA THR A 94 8.42 -3.56 4.10
C THR A 94 7.61 -3.86 5.35
N ASP A 95 6.89 -2.86 5.84
CA ASP A 95 5.97 -3.00 6.99
C ASP A 95 4.90 -4.09 6.76
N PHE A 96 4.67 -4.45 5.49
CA PHE A 96 3.68 -5.44 5.07
C PHE A 96 4.20 -6.89 5.05
N GLU A 97 5.51 -7.11 5.12
CA GLU A 97 6.13 -8.45 5.08
C GLU A 97 6.46 -9.00 6.46
N THR A 98 6.58 -8.14 7.47
CA THR A 98 6.84 -8.57 8.83
C THR A 98 5.58 -9.12 9.49
N ASN A 99 5.52 -10.45 9.60
CA ASN A 99 4.69 -11.10 10.62
C ASN A 99 5.15 -10.65 12.01
N GLN A 100 4.18 -10.37 12.88
CA GLN A 100 4.32 -10.01 14.28
C GLN A 100 5.54 -10.67 14.94
N ARG A 101 6.56 -9.87 15.33
CA ARG A 101 7.43 -10.29 16.42
C ARG A 101 6.58 -10.23 17.68
N VAL A 102 6.01 -11.38 18.05
CA VAL A 102 5.58 -11.60 19.43
C VAL A 102 6.82 -11.37 20.29
N LEU A 103 6.77 -10.31 21.09
CA LEU A 103 7.61 -10.15 22.27
C LEU A 103 7.34 -11.37 23.15
N VAL A 104 8.27 -12.32 23.19
CA VAL A 104 8.37 -13.27 24.29
C VAL A 104 9.59 -12.84 25.09
N GLY A 105 9.32 -12.06 26.13
CA GLY A 105 10.23 -11.93 27.27
C GLY A 105 10.05 -13.09 28.23
#